data_AF-A0A5E4PL95-F1
#
_entry.id   AF-A0A5E4PL95-F1
#
_cell.length_a   1.000
_cell.length_b   1.000
_cell.length_c   1.000
_cell.angle_alpha   90.00
_cell.angle_beta   90.00
_cell.angle_gamma   90.00
#
_symmetry.space_group_name_H-M   'P 1'
#
loop_
_entity.id
_entity.type
_entity.pdbx_description
1 polymer ?
#
loop_
_entity_poly.entity_id
_entity_poly.type
_entity_poly.pdbx_seq_one_letter_code
_entity_poly.pdbx_strand_id
1 'polypeptide(L)'
;MQKVRVQWEAGSEPAAPLDVSCLAELTPWNVLAALADLHMHALTQYAPKCQDAATRAQLWESATRLAERLVAEGEAVTEQREHPHYRMGALLVREVGARHGARLRRWLRAAPDAARSRLLALHLLQAGRPRAAAGALLDLAEQEATSVRRMQTMASLAKLGLLADDDEEEERNAEAWAQTERLLSLTAQHRALPAELRLHFGLDEDCAPLPPERLVQMYAECESRSLSEFDYKKALDLLELVADDQLRESLRLQVWTACILRDEWASARDESSDELLARDPQLDVQDKMFYKLLELLNVMGN
;
A
#
# COMPACT_ATOMS: atom_id res chain seq x y z
N MET A 1 -9.61 18.92 -43.17
CA MET A 1 -9.39 17.91 -42.09
C MET A 1 -7.92 17.51 -41.94
N GLN A 2 -7.22 16.96 -42.96
CA GLN A 2 -5.81 16.51 -42.81
C GLN A 2 -4.77 17.64 -42.63
N LYS A 3 -4.92 18.79 -43.30
CA LYS A 3 -3.96 19.91 -43.17
C LYS A 3 -3.96 20.59 -41.79
N VAL A 4 -5.07 20.54 -41.07
CA VAL A 4 -5.21 21.17 -39.72
C VAL A 4 -4.51 20.32 -38.64
N ARG A 5 -4.49 18.99 -38.82
CA ARG A 5 -3.80 18.06 -37.92
C ARG A 5 -2.29 18.27 -37.93
N VAL A 6 -1.72 18.51 -39.13
CA VAL A 6 -0.29 18.79 -39.33
C VAL A 6 0.12 20.15 -38.77
N GLN A 7 -0.76 21.16 -38.82
CA GLN A 7 -0.48 22.48 -38.26
C GLN A 7 -0.54 22.53 -36.72
N TRP A 8 -1.32 21.64 -36.10
CA TRP A 8 -1.38 21.52 -34.63
C TRP A 8 -0.15 20.82 -34.04
N GLU A 9 0.45 19.88 -34.79
CA GLU A 9 1.68 19.19 -34.39
C GLU A 9 2.95 20.04 -34.65
N ALA A 10 2.92 20.97 -35.60
CA ALA A 10 4.07 21.76 -36.00
C ALA A 10 4.26 23.08 -35.21
N GLY A 11 3.33 23.46 -34.34
CA GLY A 11 3.24 24.82 -33.77
C GLY A 11 3.23 24.91 -32.25
N SER A 12 3.86 23.99 -31.50
CA SER A 12 3.97 24.13 -30.04
C SER A 12 5.27 24.82 -29.63
N GLU A 13 5.26 26.15 -29.56
CA GLU A 13 6.06 26.81 -28.52
C GLU A 13 5.39 26.55 -27.15
N PRO A 14 6.16 26.37 -26.07
CA PRO A 14 5.62 26.01 -24.77
C PRO A 14 4.83 27.18 -24.19
N ALA A 15 3.50 27.04 -24.13
CA ALA A 15 2.65 27.94 -23.37
C ALA A 15 3.05 27.90 -21.89
N ALA A 16 3.12 29.08 -21.27
CA ALA A 16 3.49 29.25 -19.87
C ALA A 16 2.70 28.32 -18.94
N PRO A 17 3.32 27.83 -17.84
CA PRO A 17 2.66 26.90 -16.92
C PRO A 17 1.43 27.58 -16.31
N LEU A 18 0.26 27.02 -16.57
CA LEU A 18 -0.98 27.42 -15.91
C LEU A 18 -0.81 27.18 -14.41
N ASP A 19 -1.15 28.17 -13.60
CA ASP A 19 -1.07 28.11 -12.14
C ASP A 19 -2.09 27.09 -11.61
N VAL A 20 -1.61 25.90 -11.28
CA VAL A 20 -2.41 24.72 -10.87
C VAL A 20 -2.72 24.74 -9.36
N SER A 21 -2.27 25.78 -8.65
CA SER A 21 -2.32 25.89 -7.18
C SER A 21 -3.74 25.85 -6.62
N CYS A 22 -4.73 26.28 -7.41
CA CYS A 22 -6.15 26.31 -7.05
C CYS A 22 -6.88 24.95 -7.23
N LEU A 23 -6.24 23.93 -7.83
CA LEU A 23 -6.82 22.59 -8.00
C LEU A 23 -6.57 21.66 -6.81
N ALA A 24 -5.77 22.10 -5.82
CA ALA A 24 -5.40 21.29 -4.66
C ALA A 24 -6.52 21.17 -3.60
N GLU A 25 -7.51 22.08 -3.60
CA GLU A 25 -8.57 22.14 -2.57
C GLU A 25 -9.94 21.65 -3.06
N LEU A 26 -10.03 21.11 -4.27
CA LEU A 26 -11.32 20.87 -4.93
C LEU A 26 -11.84 19.45 -4.68
N THR A 27 -13.00 19.36 -4.04
CA THR A 27 -13.81 18.13 -3.98
C THR A 27 -14.18 17.68 -5.40
N PRO A 28 -14.46 16.38 -5.66
CA PRO A 28 -14.64 15.86 -7.02
C PRO A 28 -15.75 16.54 -7.86
N TRP A 29 -16.71 17.21 -7.23
CA TRP A 29 -17.72 18.04 -7.89
C TRP A 29 -17.13 19.30 -8.52
N ASN A 30 -16.15 19.89 -7.85
CA ASN A 30 -15.43 21.05 -8.33
C ASN A 30 -14.44 20.69 -9.44
N VAL A 31 -14.07 19.41 -9.61
CA VAL A 31 -13.16 18.98 -10.68
C VAL A 31 -13.84 18.99 -12.04
N LEU A 32 -15.12 18.59 -12.12
CA LEU A 32 -15.89 18.67 -13.36
C LEU A 32 -16.24 20.12 -13.73
N ALA A 33 -16.64 20.92 -12.74
CA ALA A 33 -16.85 22.36 -12.93
C ALA A 33 -15.54 23.06 -13.33
N ALA A 34 -14.42 22.79 -12.65
CA ALA A 34 -13.11 23.34 -13.00
C ALA A 34 -12.60 22.84 -14.35
N LEU A 35 -12.88 21.59 -14.76
CA LEU A 35 -12.54 21.10 -16.09
C LEU A 35 -13.38 21.76 -17.17
N ALA A 36 -14.67 22.00 -16.93
CA ALA A 36 -15.54 22.76 -17.82
C ALA A 36 -15.07 24.21 -17.94
N ASP A 37 -14.74 24.86 -16.82
CA ASP A 37 -14.21 26.21 -16.77
C ASP A 37 -12.84 26.32 -17.45
N LEU A 38 -11.93 25.37 -17.20
CA LEU A 38 -10.61 25.34 -17.83
C LEU A 38 -10.73 25.08 -19.34
N HIS A 39 -11.68 24.26 -19.77
CA HIS A 39 -11.96 24.02 -21.18
C HIS A 39 -12.56 25.26 -21.85
N MET A 40 -13.51 25.94 -21.20
CA MET A 40 -14.06 27.22 -21.64
C MET A 40 -13.01 28.34 -21.66
N HIS A 41 -12.08 28.36 -20.71
CA HIS A 41 -10.99 29.33 -20.65
C HIS A 41 -9.94 29.09 -21.75
N ALA A 42 -9.60 27.83 -22.01
CA ALA A 42 -8.77 27.48 -23.17
C ALA A 42 -9.47 27.91 -24.48
N LEU A 43 -10.77 27.64 -24.62
CA LEU A 43 -11.50 27.99 -25.85
C LEU A 43 -11.67 29.50 -26.03
N THR A 44 -11.93 30.28 -24.97
CA THR A 44 -11.94 31.76 -25.05
C THR A 44 -10.58 32.32 -25.48
N GLN A 45 -9.47 31.72 -25.06
CA GLN A 45 -8.12 32.16 -25.45
C GLN A 45 -7.69 31.72 -26.87
N TYR A 46 -8.10 30.52 -27.30
CA TYR A 46 -7.64 29.93 -28.56
C TYR A 46 -8.64 30.07 -29.72
N ALA A 47 -9.95 30.12 -29.47
CA ALA A 47 -10.95 30.31 -30.52
C ALA A 47 -10.79 31.63 -31.32
N PRO A 48 -10.43 32.79 -30.75
CA PRO A 48 -10.22 34.01 -31.54
C PRO A 48 -8.98 33.93 -32.45
N LYS A 49 -8.07 32.96 -32.24
CA LYS A 49 -6.91 32.71 -33.10
C LYS A 49 -7.24 31.87 -34.34
N CYS A 50 -8.45 31.31 -34.43
CA CYS A 50 -8.93 30.61 -35.62
C CYS A 50 -9.43 31.61 -36.67
N GLN A 51 -8.85 31.58 -37.87
CA GLN A 51 -9.14 32.54 -38.94
C GLN A 51 -10.53 32.36 -39.57
N ASP A 52 -11.10 31.16 -39.50
CA ASP A 52 -12.39 30.84 -40.11
C ASP A 52 -13.54 30.92 -39.08
N ALA A 53 -14.61 31.62 -39.45
CA ALA A 53 -15.77 31.84 -38.59
C ALA A 53 -16.61 30.58 -38.40
N ALA A 54 -16.67 29.70 -39.41
CA ALA A 54 -17.46 28.47 -39.34
C ALA A 54 -16.85 27.46 -38.36
N THR A 55 -15.52 27.28 -38.42
CA THR A 55 -14.78 26.42 -37.49
C THR A 55 -14.79 26.94 -36.05
N ARG A 56 -14.74 28.27 -35.85
CA ARG A 56 -14.94 28.86 -34.51
C ARG A 56 -16.31 28.55 -33.94
N ALA A 57 -17.37 28.72 -34.72
CA ALA A 57 -18.73 28.43 -34.28
C ALA A 57 -18.91 26.94 -33.90
N GLN A 58 -18.35 26.02 -34.69
CA GLN A 58 -18.39 24.58 -34.39
C GLN A 58 -17.59 24.19 -33.13
N LEU A 59 -16.45 24.85 -32.89
CA LEU A 59 -15.67 24.66 -31.66
C LEU A 59 -16.44 25.14 -30.43
N TRP A 60 -17.10 26.30 -30.51
CA TRP A 60 -17.97 26.78 -29.43
C TRP A 60 -19.14 25.84 -29.18
N GLU A 61 -19.85 25.43 -30.21
CA GLU A 61 -21.03 24.55 -30.08
C GLU A 61 -20.66 23.17 -29.53
N SER A 62 -19.55 22.58 -29.98
CA SER A 62 -19.07 21.29 -29.45
C SER A 62 -18.63 21.38 -27.98
N ALA A 63 -18.03 22.49 -27.58
CA ALA A 63 -17.60 22.72 -26.22
C ALA A 63 -18.77 22.98 -25.26
N THR A 64 -19.74 23.78 -25.67
CA THR A 64 -20.98 24.02 -24.90
C THR A 64 -21.74 22.71 -24.71
N ARG A 65 -21.87 21.88 -25.76
CA ARG A 65 -22.48 20.54 -25.64
C ARG A 65 -21.72 19.60 -24.72
N LEU A 66 -20.40 19.68 -24.68
CA LEU A 66 -19.58 18.87 -23.78
C LEU A 66 -19.73 19.34 -22.34
N ALA A 67 -19.76 20.65 -22.09
CA ALA A 67 -20.04 21.22 -20.77
C ALA A 67 -21.45 20.85 -20.28
N GLU A 68 -22.48 21.02 -21.11
CA GLU A 68 -23.87 20.65 -20.79
C GLU A 68 -24.01 19.15 -20.48
N ARG A 69 -23.30 18.28 -21.23
CA ARG A 69 -23.30 16.83 -20.95
C ARG A 69 -22.61 16.49 -19.65
N LEU A 70 -21.47 17.11 -19.35
CA LEU A 70 -20.77 16.88 -18.08
C LEU A 70 -21.60 17.36 -16.88
N VAL A 71 -22.36 18.46 -17.03
CA VAL A 71 -23.29 18.95 -16.01
C VAL A 71 -24.50 18.03 -15.87
N ALA A 72 -25.13 17.60 -16.96
CA ALA A 72 -26.27 16.68 -16.93
C ALA A 72 -25.91 15.28 -16.37
N GLU A 73 -24.73 14.76 -16.72
CA GLU A 73 -24.20 13.52 -16.15
C GLU A 73 -23.83 13.70 -14.67
N GLY A 74 -23.40 14.91 -14.26
CA GLY A 74 -23.20 15.27 -12.86
C GLY A 74 -24.49 15.32 -12.06
N GLU A 75 -25.55 15.93 -12.60
CA GLU A 75 -26.87 16.06 -11.96
C GLU A 75 -27.58 14.71 -11.82
N ALA A 76 -27.55 13.86 -12.85
CA ALA A 76 -28.10 12.49 -12.76
C ALA A 76 -27.41 11.61 -11.70
N VAL A 77 -26.17 11.95 -11.34
CA VAL A 77 -25.41 11.28 -10.28
C VAL A 77 -25.80 11.79 -8.87
N THR A 78 -26.41 12.97 -8.74
CA THR A 78 -26.84 13.53 -7.44
C THR A 78 -28.13 12.94 -6.88
N GLU A 79 -29.04 12.43 -7.73
CA GLU A 79 -30.34 11.92 -7.28
C GLU A 79 -30.27 10.51 -6.64
N GLN A 80 -29.19 9.76 -6.83
CA GLN A 80 -29.01 8.42 -6.24
C GLN A 80 -27.99 8.47 -5.08
N ARG A 81 -28.50 8.79 -3.87
CA ARG A 81 -27.80 8.61 -2.58
C ARG A 81 -27.32 7.15 -2.51
N GLU A 82 -26.02 6.85 -2.48
CA GLU A 82 -25.38 6.60 -1.18
C GLU A 82 -23.86 6.85 -1.13
N HIS A 83 -23.07 6.86 -2.21
CA HIS A 83 -21.63 7.20 -2.12
C HIS A 83 -21.06 7.85 -3.40
N PRO A 84 -21.06 9.20 -3.50
CA PRO A 84 -20.72 9.92 -4.74
C PRO A 84 -19.25 9.75 -5.19
N HIS A 85 -18.32 9.58 -4.25
CA HIS A 85 -16.88 9.50 -4.55
C HIS A 85 -16.49 8.20 -5.28
N TYR A 86 -17.08 7.06 -4.92
CA TYR A 86 -16.77 5.76 -5.53
C TYR A 86 -17.36 5.64 -6.94
N ARG A 87 -18.55 6.21 -7.17
CA ARG A 87 -19.20 6.22 -8.49
C ARG A 87 -18.48 7.13 -9.49
N MET A 88 -18.01 8.30 -9.05
CA MET A 88 -17.27 9.21 -9.92
C MET A 88 -15.94 8.59 -10.39
N GLY A 89 -15.23 7.90 -9.48
CA GLY A 89 -14.03 7.13 -9.83
C GLY A 89 -14.31 6.04 -10.87
N ALA A 90 -15.40 5.28 -10.69
CA ALA A 90 -15.80 4.24 -11.63
C ALA A 90 -16.18 4.79 -13.01
N LEU A 91 -16.86 5.94 -13.07
CA LEU A 91 -17.23 6.60 -14.34
C LEU A 91 -15.99 7.18 -15.05
N LEU A 92 -15.06 7.79 -14.30
CA LEU A 92 -13.78 8.25 -14.85
C LEU A 92 -13.00 7.09 -15.47
N VAL A 93 -12.90 5.96 -14.77
CA VAL A 93 -12.15 4.80 -15.24
C VAL A 93 -12.87 4.11 -16.41
N ARG A 94 -14.20 3.97 -16.38
CA ARG A 94 -14.97 3.30 -17.45
C ARG A 94 -15.15 4.15 -18.70
N GLU A 95 -15.60 5.39 -18.57
CA GLU A 95 -15.97 6.23 -19.73
C GLU A 95 -14.76 7.02 -20.25
N VAL A 96 -14.07 7.75 -19.36
CA VAL A 96 -12.90 8.56 -19.76
C VAL A 96 -11.70 7.66 -20.02
N GLY A 97 -11.53 6.59 -19.26
CA GLY A 97 -10.48 5.61 -19.48
C GLY A 97 -10.60 4.89 -20.82
N ALA A 98 -11.81 4.55 -21.27
CA ALA A 98 -12.04 3.92 -22.57
C ALA A 98 -11.73 4.86 -23.75
N ARG A 99 -12.07 6.15 -23.65
CA ARG A 99 -11.92 7.13 -24.75
C ARG A 99 -10.57 7.86 -24.76
N HIS A 100 -10.01 8.13 -23.58
CA HIS A 100 -8.84 8.98 -23.38
C HIS A 100 -7.81 8.37 -22.42
N GLY A 101 -7.67 7.04 -22.43
CA GLY A 101 -6.85 6.32 -21.44
C GLY A 101 -5.39 6.79 -21.31
N ALA A 102 -4.75 7.28 -22.38
CA ALA A 102 -3.37 7.82 -22.29
C ALA A 102 -3.30 9.16 -21.55
N ARG A 103 -4.28 10.05 -21.76
CA ARG A 103 -4.36 11.35 -21.10
C ARG A 103 -4.75 11.18 -19.63
N LEU A 104 -5.69 10.28 -19.35
CA LEU A 104 -6.09 9.93 -17.99
C LEU A 104 -4.90 9.36 -17.18
N ARG A 105 -4.12 8.44 -17.76
CA ARG A 105 -2.91 7.92 -17.09
C ARG A 105 -1.89 9.01 -16.78
N ARG A 106 -1.65 9.92 -17.73
CA ARG A 106 -0.70 11.03 -17.51
C ARG A 106 -1.17 11.94 -16.37
N TRP A 107 -2.47 12.26 -16.34
CA TRP A 107 -3.06 13.07 -15.28
C TRP A 107 -2.98 12.38 -13.91
N LEU A 108 -3.34 11.08 -13.84
CA LEU A 108 -3.27 10.31 -12.60
C LEU A 108 -1.83 10.18 -12.05
N ARG A 109 -0.83 10.12 -12.94
CA ARG A 109 0.60 10.07 -12.55
C ARG A 109 1.19 11.43 -12.18
N ALA A 110 0.62 12.53 -12.66
CA ALA A 110 1.21 13.87 -12.51
C ALA A 110 1.22 14.36 -11.05
N ALA A 111 0.32 13.86 -10.21
CA ALA A 111 0.34 14.10 -8.78
C ALA A 111 -0.21 12.86 -8.08
N PRO A 112 0.67 11.96 -7.58
CA PRO A 112 0.26 10.71 -6.93
C PRO A 112 -0.17 11.00 -5.49
N ASP A 113 -1.47 11.14 -5.28
CA ASP A 113 -2.08 10.99 -3.96
C ASP A 113 -2.69 9.58 -3.83
N ALA A 114 -3.01 9.17 -2.60
CA ALA A 114 -3.55 7.83 -2.36
C ALA A 114 -4.86 7.55 -3.12
N ALA A 115 -5.64 8.57 -3.48
CA ALA A 115 -6.88 8.39 -4.25
C ALA A 115 -6.59 8.17 -5.75
N ARG A 116 -5.69 8.96 -6.32
CA ARG A 116 -5.27 8.89 -7.73
C ARG A 116 -4.46 7.64 -8.00
N SER A 117 -3.62 7.19 -7.07
CA SER A 117 -2.90 5.93 -7.21
C SER A 117 -3.87 4.74 -7.23
N ARG A 118 -4.94 4.75 -6.42
CA ARG A 118 -6.01 3.73 -6.47
C ARG A 118 -6.74 3.75 -7.81
N LEU A 119 -7.11 4.93 -8.30
CA LEU A 119 -7.76 5.08 -9.61
C LEU A 119 -6.83 4.67 -10.77
N LEU A 120 -5.53 4.93 -10.64
CA LEU A 120 -4.52 4.51 -11.60
C LEU A 120 -4.42 2.99 -11.67
N ALA A 121 -4.32 2.31 -10.52
CA ALA A 121 -4.31 0.86 -10.45
C ALA A 121 -5.56 0.25 -11.11
N LEU A 122 -6.76 0.76 -10.76
CA LEU A 122 -8.02 0.30 -11.34
C LEU A 122 -8.08 0.53 -12.86
N HIS A 123 -7.65 1.69 -13.34
CA HIS A 123 -7.60 1.99 -14.78
C HIS A 123 -6.64 1.07 -15.53
N LEU A 124 -5.48 0.76 -14.94
CA LEU A 124 -4.50 -0.15 -15.52
C LEU A 124 -5.02 -1.60 -15.58
N LEU A 125 -5.68 -2.06 -14.52
CA LEU A 125 -6.35 -3.37 -14.50
C LEU A 125 -7.45 -3.44 -15.57
N GLN A 126 -8.32 -2.44 -15.66
CA GLN A 126 -9.37 -2.40 -16.69
C GLN A 126 -8.78 -2.36 -18.11
N ALA A 127 -7.66 -1.68 -18.30
CA ALA A 127 -6.97 -1.60 -19.60
C ALA A 127 -6.20 -2.88 -19.97
N GLY A 128 -6.31 -3.96 -19.18
CA GLY A 128 -5.62 -5.23 -19.43
C GLY A 128 -4.11 -5.14 -19.21
N ARG A 129 -3.65 -4.27 -18.30
CA ARG A 129 -2.23 -4.09 -17.97
C ARG A 129 -1.96 -4.41 -16.50
N PRO A 130 -2.15 -5.67 -16.08
CA PRO A 130 -2.04 -6.08 -14.68
C PRO A 130 -0.64 -5.85 -14.10
N ARG A 131 0.42 -6.11 -14.86
CA ARG A 131 1.82 -5.87 -14.45
C ARG A 131 2.10 -4.40 -14.17
N ALA A 132 1.59 -3.49 -15.01
CA ALA A 132 1.71 -2.05 -14.78
C ALA A 132 0.89 -1.58 -13.57
N ALA A 133 -0.23 -2.25 -13.27
CA ALA A 133 -1.04 -1.96 -12.10
C ALA A 133 -0.34 -2.40 -10.80
N ALA A 134 0.47 -3.47 -10.85
CA ALA A 134 1.17 -4.00 -9.69
C ALA A 134 2.06 -2.97 -9.00
N GLY A 135 2.83 -2.17 -9.75
CA GLY A 135 3.65 -1.09 -9.17
C GLY A 135 2.82 -0.06 -8.40
N ALA A 136 1.71 0.41 -8.98
CA ALA A 136 0.82 1.35 -8.30
C ALA A 136 0.14 0.73 -7.06
N LEU A 137 -0.13 -0.57 -7.07
CA LEU A 137 -0.67 -1.31 -5.92
C LEU A 137 0.36 -1.50 -4.81
N LEU A 138 1.64 -1.69 -5.16
CA LEU A 138 2.73 -1.77 -4.19
C LEU A 138 2.98 -0.44 -3.50
N ASP A 139 3.03 0.66 -4.27
CA ASP A 139 3.15 2.01 -3.69
C ASP A 139 2.03 2.30 -2.68
N LEU A 140 0.80 1.88 -3.01
CA LEU A 140 -0.35 2.01 -2.11
C LEU A 140 -0.25 1.09 -0.89
N ALA A 141 0.31 -0.11 -1.03
CA ALA A 141 0.52 -1.04 0.07
C ALA A 141 1.59 -0.55 1.04
N GLU A 142 2.66 0.06 0.56
CA GLU A 142 3.70 0.65 1.42
C GLU A 142 3.22 1.89 2.17
N GLN A 143 2.41 2.71 1.51
CA GLN A 143 1.83 3.93 2.12
C GLN A 143 0.62 3.63 3.01
N GLU A 144 0.26 2.36 3.17
CA GLU A 144 -0.89 1.96 3.96
C GLU A 144 -0.60 2.13 5.45
N ALA A 145 -1.25 3.12 6.07
CA ALA A 145 -1.03 3.45 7.48
C ALA A 145 -2.16 3.01 8.41
N THR A 146 -3.27 2.47 7.89
CA THR A 146 -4.50 2.31 8.69
C THR A 146 -4.97 0.88 8.86
N SER A 147 -4.72 0.00 7.89
CA SER A 147 -5.29 -1.36 7.90
C SER A 147 -4.32 -2.37 7.30
N VAL A 148 -3.91 -3.34 8.12
CA VAL A 148 -3.12 -4.51 7.67
C VAL A 148 -3.90 -5.31 6.63
N ARG A 149 -5.23 -5.45 6.76
CA ARG A 149 -6.06 -6.17 5.75
C ARG A 149 -6.05 -5.46 4.40
N ARG A 150 -6.08 -4.12 4.40
CA ARG A 150 -6.00 -3.34 3.16
C ARG A 150 -4.62 -3.45 2.52
N MET A 151 -3.56 -3.37 3.32
CA MET A 151 -2.18 -3.60 2.88
C MET A 151 -2.03 -4.99 2.23
N GLN A 152 -2.52 -6.03 2.90
CA GLN A 152 -2.52 -7.41 2.39
C GLN A 152 -3.26 -7.53 1.07
N THR A 153 -4.44 -6.92 0.96
CA THR A 153 -5.25 -6.97 -0.26
C THR A 153 -4.50 -6.33 -1.43
N MET A 154 -3.89 -5.15 -1.22
CA MET A 154 -3.14 -4.44 -2.26
C MET A 154 -1.88 -5.21 -2.68
N ALA A 155 -1.11 -5.75 -1.72
CA ALA A 155 0.06 -6.58 -2.01
C ALA A 155 -0.32 -7.90 -2.72
N SER A 156 -1.43 -8.54 -2.34
CA SER A 156 -1.92 -9.77 -3.00
C SER A 156 -2.36 -9.49 -4.44
N LEU A 157 -3.06 -8.38 -4.67
CA LEU A 157 -3.44 -7.95 -6.01
C LEU A 157 -2.21 -7.59 -6.86
N ALA A 158 -1.18 -6.97 -6.27
CA ALA A 158 0.08 -6.74 -6.94
C ALA A 158 0.76 -8.05 -7.34
N LYS A 159 0.84 -9.04 -6.43
CA LYS A 159 1.38 -10.38 -6.72
C LYS A 159 0.64 -11.05 -7.89
N LEU A 160 -0.69 -11.05 -7.85
CA LEU A 160 -1.50 -11.57 -8.95
C LEU A 160 -1.25 -10.80 -10.25
N GLY A 161 -1.06 -9.49 -10.17
CA GLY A 161 -0.75 -8.67 -11.33
C GLY A 161 0.61 -8.95 -11.95
N LEU A 162 1.60 -9.29 -11.13
CA LEU A 162 2.93 -9.75 -11.56
C LEU A 162 2.90 -11.15 -12.17
N LEU A 163 2.03 -12.04 -11.66
CA LEU A 163 1.84 -13.41 -12.16
C LEU A 163 1.01 -13.50 -13.44
N ALA A 164 0.11 -12.54 -13.69
CA ALA A 164 -0.85 -12.62 -14.79
C ALA A 164 -0.24 -12.34 -16.17
N ASP A 165 1.04 -12.01 -16.26
CA ASP A 165 1.72 -11.59 -17.48
C ASP A 165 2.99 -12.44 -17.65
N ASP A 166 2.98 -13.40 -18.57
CA ASP A 166 4.02 -14.43 -18.80
C ASP A 166 5.33 -13.88 -19.44
N ASP A 167 5.53 -12.56 -19.41
CA ASP A 167 6.67 -11.89 -20.04
C ASP A 167 7.99 -12.18 -19.30
N GLU A 168 9.03 -12.58 -20.07
CA GLU A 168 10.42 -12.92 -19.68
C GLU A 168 11.20 -11.79 -18.95
N GLU A 169 10.56 -10.68 -18.60
CA GLU A 169 11.15 -9.58 -17.82
C GLU A 169 11.22 -9.88 -16.31
N GLU A 170 11.59 -11.11 -15.92
CA GLU A 170 11.74 -11.51 -14.51
C GLU A 170 12.76 -10.63 -13.77
N GLU A 171 13.88 -10.32 -14.43
CA GLU A 171 14.98 -9.58 -13.82
C GLU A 171 14.63 -8.11 -13.54
N ARG A 172 13.81 -7.48 -14.39
CA ARG A 172 13.28 -6.12 -14.17
C ARG A 172 12.27 -6.05 -13.02
N ASN A 173 11.66 -7.18 -12.69
CA ASN A 173 10.59 -7.27 -11.70
C ASN A 173 11.05 -7.90 -10.38
N ALA A 174 12.31 -8.34 -10.28
CA ALA A 174 12.83 -8.96 -9.08
C ALA A 174 12.65 -8.08 -7.83
N GLU A 175 12.84 -6.76 -7.97
CA GLU A 175 12.62 -5.80 -6.88
C GLU A 175 11.15 -5.74 -6.46
N ALA A 176 10.23 -5.58 -7.42
CA ALA A 176 8.79 -5.54 -7.15
C ALA A 176 8.29 -6.86 -6.54
N TRP A 177 8.86 -7.99 -6.97
CA TRP A 177 8.56 -9.31 -6.41
C TRP A 177 9.05 -9.43 -4.97
N ALA A 178 10.32 -9.10 -4.71
CA ALA A 178 10.89 -9.11 -3.36
C ALA A 178 10.12 -8.19 -2.40
N GLN A 179 9.75 -7.00 -2.86
CA GLN A 179 8.92 -6.05 -2.11
C GLN A 179 7.53 -6.62 -1.81
N THR A 180 6.89 -7.27 -2.78
CA THR A 180 5.60 -7.93 -2.61
C THR A 180 5.68 -9.04 -1.56
N GLU A 181 6.69 -9.92 -1.67
CA GLU A 181 6.89 -11.00 -0.71
C GLU A 181 7.20 -10.47 0.69
N ARG A 182 7.99 -9.41 0.81
CA ARG A 182 8.27 -8.75 2.10
C ARG A 182 6.99 -8.23 2.75
N LEU A 183 6.15 -7.51 2.01
CA LEU A 183 4.88 -6.99 2.53
C LEU A 183 3.92 -8.12 2.92
N LEU A 184 3.79 -9.16 2.09
CA LEU A 184 2.95 -10.32 2.41
C LEU A 184 3.46 -11.07 3.64
N SER A 185 4.78 -11.24 3.76
CA SER A 185 5.41 -11.86 4.93
C SER A 185 5.12 -11.05 6.19
N LEU A 186 5.24 -9.72 6.14
CA LEU A 186 4.88 -8.85 7.26
C LEU A 186 3.39 -8.99 7.63
N THR A 187 2.48 -9.02 6.66
CA THR A 187 1.04 -9.22 6.94
C THR A 187 0.73 -10.58 7.57
N ALA A 188 1.44 -11.64 7.16
CA ALA A 188 1.30 -12.96 7.73
C ALA A 188 1.72 -12.96 9.21
N GLN A 189 2.79 -12.24 9.54
CA GLN A 189 3.27 -12.11 10.92
C GLN A 189 2.30 -11.32 11.79
N HIS A 190 1.72 -10.23 11.27
CA HIS A 190 0.63 -9.51 11.94
C HIS A 190 -0.55 -10.42 12.27
N ARG A 191 -0.93 -11.32 11.35
CA ARG A 191 -2.01 -12.29 11.57
C ARG A 191 -1.62 -13.40 12.55
N ALA A 192 -0.35 -13.80 12.58
CA ALA A 192 0.17 -14.84 13.45
C ALA A 192 0.45 -14.39 14.90
N LEU A 193 0.30 -13.08 15.21
CA LEU A 193 0.43 -12.57 16.57
C LEU A 193 -0.50 -13.32 17.55
N PRO A 194 0.02 -13.78 18.70
CA PRO A 194 -0.78 -14.32 19.79
C PRO A 194 -1.89 -13.35 20.26
N ALA A 195 -3.04 -13.90 20.65
CA ALA A 195 -4.17 -13.09 21.13
C ALA A 195 -3.82 -12.34 22.42
N GLU A 196 -3.04 -12.95 23.32
CA GLU A 196 -2.60 -12.29 24.55
C GLU A 196 -1.71 -11.08 24.27
N LEU A 197 -0.82 -11.17 23.27
CA LEU A 197 0.00 -10.04 22.85
C LEU A 197 -0.84 -8.91 22.27
N ARG A 198 -1.83 -9.24 21.42
CA ARG A 198 -2.76 -8.22 20.90
C ARG A 198 -3.50 -7.53 22.02
N LEU A 199 -4.03 -8.27 22.98
CA LEU A 199 -4.73 -7.72 24.14
C LEU A 199 -3.82 -6.85 25.01
N HIS A 200 -2.59 -7.30 25.28
CA HIS A 200 -1.62 -6.56 26.09
C HIS A 200 -1.28 -5.18 25.49
N PHE A 201 -1.16 -5.10 24.17
CA PHE A 201 -0.85 -3.85 23.46
C PHE A 201 -2.09 -3.12 22.91
N GLY A 202 -3.31 -3.59 23.22
CA GLY A 202 -4.56 -2.95 22.78
C GLY A 202 -4.75 -2.95 21.26
N LEU A 203 -4.30 -4.00 20.57
CA LEU A 203 -4.43 -4.12 19.11
C LEU A 203 -5.74 -4.79 18.72
N ASP A 204 -6.46 -4.14 17.80
CA ASP A 204 -7.63 -4.71 17.14
C ASP A 204 -7.27 -5.82 16.12
N GLU A 205 -8.27 -6.56 15.64
CA GLU A 205 -8.07 -7.58 14.59
C GLU A 205 -7.57 -7.00 13.26
N ASP A 206 -7.92 -5.75 12.96
CA ASP A 206 -7.40 -4.99 11.84
C ASP A 206 -6.82 -3.68 12.38
N CYS A 207 -5.53 -3.72 12.67
CA CYS A 207 -4.79 -2.59 13.20
C CYS A 207 -3.98 -1.89 12.10
N ALA A 208 -3.38 -0.75 12.46
CA ALA A 208 -2.41 -0.08 11.62
C ALA A 208 -1.18 -1.00 11.40
N PRO A 209 -0.62 -1.06 10.17
CA PRO A 209 0.61 -1.80 9.92
C PRO A 209 1.75 -1.33 10.83
N LEU A 210 2.25 -2.26 11.65
CA LEU A 210 3.43 -2.05 12.48
C LEU A 210 4.67 -2.52 11.74
N PRO A 211 5.79 -1.79 11.87
CA PRO A 211 7.05 -2.19 11.28
C PRO A 211 7.62 -3.42 12.02
N PRO A 212 8.46 -4.25 11.37
CA PRO A 212 8.95 -5.51 11.94
C PRO A 212 9.71 -5.30 13.25
N GLU A 213 10.44 -4.19 13.40
CA GLU A 213 11.16 -3.82 14.61
C GLU A 213 10.20 -3.69 15.80
N ARG A 214 9.03 -3.07 15.57
CA ARG A 214 8.03 -2.89 16.63
C ARG A 214 7.38 -4.22 17.01
N LEU A 215 7.13 -5.10 16.03
CA LEU A 215 6.62 -6.45 16.30
C LEU A 215 7.58 -7.25 17.18
N VAL A 216 8.89 -7.21 16.90
CA VAL A 216 9.91 -7.87 17.73
C VAL A 216 9.94 -7.28 19.14
N GLN A 217 9.92 -5.96 19.26
CA GLN A 217 9.88 -5.28 20.56
C GLN A 217 8.67 -5.72 21.39
N MET A 218 7.50 -5.87 20.77
CA MET A 218 6.31 -6.35 21.49
C MET A 218 6.52 -7.74 22.11
N TYR A 219 7.17 -8.67 21.41
CA TYR A 219 7.50 -9.98 21.98
C TYR A 219 8.49 -9.88 23.14
N ALA A 220 9.48 -8.98 23.06
CA ALA A 220 10.49 -8.79 24.09
C ALA A 220 9.96 -8.05 25.34
N GLU A 221 9.11 -7.02 25.14
CA GLU A 221 8.51 -6.18 26.18
C GLU A 221 7.36 -6.87 26.92
N CYS A 222 6.71 -7.84 26.29
CA CYS A 222 5.57 -8.50 26.91
C CYS A 222 6.02 -9.31 28.13
N GLU A 223 5.41 -9.05 29.28
CA GLU A 223 5.66 -9.74 30.56
C GLU A 223 4.71 -10.94 30.78
N SER A 224 3.82 -11.26 29.85
CA SER A 224 2.84 -12.33 30.05
C SER A 224 3.51 -13.69 30.22
N ARG A 225 3.12 -14.46 31.24
CA ARG A 225 3.63 -15.85 31.43
C ARG A 225 3.17 -16.82 30.32
N SER A 226 2.36 -16.36 29.37
CA SER A 226 1.79 -17.16 28.29
C SER A 226 2.72 -17.31 27.09
N LEU A 227 3.80 -16.54 27.00
CA LEU A 227 4.72 -16.62 25.87
C LEU A 227 5.56 -17.90 25.93
N SER A 228 5.52 -18.65 24.83
CA SER A 228 6.24 -19.90 24.66
C SER A 228 7.58 -19.70 23.94
N GLU A 229 8.43 -20.73 23.92
CA GLU A 229 9.66 -20.78 23.14
C GLU A 229 9.40 -20.56 21.64
N PHE A 230 8.23 -20.97 21.14
CA PHE A 230 7.82 -20.73 19.75
C PHE A 230 7.57 -19.26 19.48
N ASP A 231 7.09 -18.50 20.45
CA ASP A 231 6.82 -17.06 20.28
C ASP A 231 8.13 -16.27 20.22
N TYR A 232 9.12 -16.67 21.03
CA TYR A 232 10.47 -16.13 20.91
C TYR A 232 11.17 -16.53 19.61
N LYS A 233 10.98 -17.77 19.13
CA LYS A 233 11.45 -18.20 17.81
C LYS A 233 10.86 -17.32 16.70
N LYS A 234 9.55 -17.05 16.73
CA LYS A 234 8.91 -16.12 15.79
C LYS A 234 9.50 -14.72 15.87
N ALA A 235 9.78 -14.21 17.07
CA ALA A 235 10.42 -12.92 17.26
C ALA A 235 11.83 -12.88 16.65
N LEU A 236 12.57 -13.99 16.70
CA LEU A 236 13.87 -14.11 16.02
C LEU A 236 13.72 -14.21 14.51
N ASP A 237 12.72 -14.94 13.99
CA ASP A 237 12.46 -15.05 12.55
C ASP A 237 12.05 -13.70 11.93
N LEU A 238 11.33 -12.87 12.71
CA LEU A 238 10.97 -11.51 12.32
C LEU A 238 12.18 -10.59 12.07
N LEU A 239 13.35 -10.91 12.63
CA LEU A 239 14.57 -10.12 12.44
C LEU A 239 15.04 -10.13 10.98
N GLU A 240 14.70 -11.15 10.19
CA GLU A 240 15.03 -11.21 8.76
C GLU A 240 14.34 -10.10 7.96
N LEU A 241 13.23 -9.56 8.46
CA LEU A 241 12.48 -8.47 7.81
C LEU A 241 13.01 -7.07 8.17
N VAL A 242 13.86 -6.97 9.20
CA VAL A 242 14.49 -5.73 9.66
C VAL A 242 15.66 -5.40 8.73
N ALA A 243 15.62 -4.24 8.09
CA ALA A 243 16.62 -3.87 7.09
C ALA A 243 17.96 -3.43 7.70
N ASP A 244 17.93 -2.77 8.86
CA ASP A 244 19.12 -2.27 9.55
C ASP A 244 19.80 -3.38 10.36
N ASP A 245 21.01 -3.76 9.96
CA ASP A 245 21.80 -4.82 10.59
C ASP A 245 22.16 -4.51 12.05
N GLN A 246 22.49 -3.27 12.39
CA GLN A 246 22.86 -2.90 13.77
C GLN A 246 21.64 -2.97 14.68
N LEU A 247 20.50 -2.46 14.19
CA LEU A 247 19.24 -2.55 14.89
C LEU A 247 18.82 -4.02 15.05
N ARG A 248 18.98 -4.84 13.99
CA ARG A 248 18.69 -6.28 14.01
C ARG A 248 19.50 -6.99 15.09
N GLU A 249 20.79 -6.74 15.20
CA GLU A 249 21.65 -7.30 16.26
C GLU A 249 21.20 -6.85 17.66
N SER A 250 20.87 -5.58 17.83
CA SER A 250 20.39 -5.06 19.12
C SER A 250 19.06 -5.70 19.55
N LEU A 251 18.11 -5.85 18.63
CA LEU A 251 16.83 -6.51 18.86
C LEU A 251 17.03 -8.00 19.15
N ARG A 252 17.94 -8.66 18.45
CA ARG A 252 18.32 -10.05 18.73
C ARG A 252 18.76 -10.21 20.18
N LEU A 253 19.66 -9.36 20.65
CA LEU A 253 20.13 -9.39 22.05
C LEU A 253 19.00 -9.11 23.04
N GLN A 254 18.08 -8.19 22.72
CA GLN A 254 16.91 -7.91 23.55
C GLN A 254 16.00 -9.13 23.67
N VAL A 255 15.71 -9.82 22.57
CA VAL A 255 14.89 -11.04 22.57
C VAL A 255 15.53 -12.13 23.43
N TRP A 256 16.83 -12.37 23.29
CA TRP A 256 17.57 -13.32 24.13
C TRP A 256 17.57 -12.93 25.60
N THR A 257 17.78 -11.65 25.90
CA THR A 257 17.77 -11.14 27.27
C THR A 257 16.40 -11.33 27.90
N ALA A 258 15.32 -10.99 27.18
CA ALA A 258 13.96 -11.20 27.65
C ALA A 258 13.66 -12.69 27.90
N CYS A 259 14.15 -13.59 27.04
CA CYS A 259 14.01 -15.03 27.21
C CYS A 259 14.73 -15.53 28.47
N ILE A 260 15.98 -15.11 28.69
CA ILE A 260 16.78 -15.51 29.86
C ILE A 260 16.17 -14.97 31.15
N LEU A 261 15.68 -13.72 31.15
CA LEU A 261 15.09 -13.10 32.33
C LEU A 261 13.77 -13.72 32.76
N ARG A 262 13.09 -14.48 31.88
CA ARG A 262 11.89 -15.24 32.23
C ARG A 262 12.18 -16.47 33.07
N ASP A 263 13.37 -17.03 32.95
CA ASP A 263 13.75 -18.23 33.68
C ASP A 263 14.10 -17.88 35.13
N GLU A 264 13.50 -18.60 36.08
CA GLU A 264 13.91 -18.55 37.48
C GLU A 264 15.18 -19.40 37.64
N TRP A 265 16.34 -18.74 37.56
CA TRP A 265 17.66 -19.37 37.71
C TRP A 265 18.04 -19.66 39.17
N ALA A 266 17.36 -19.03 40.14
CA ALA A 266 17.67 -19.15 41.56
C ALA A 266 17.25 -20.51 42.15
N SER A 267 16.16 -21.11 41.67
CA SER A 267 15.65 -22.39 42.16
C SER A 267 16.53 -23.59 41.80
N ALA A 268 17.42 -23.46 40.82
CA ALA A 268 18.40 -24.49 40.47
C ALA A 268 19.57 -24.59 41.48
N ARG A 269 19.68 -23.66 42.45
CA ARG A 269 20.77 -23.60 43.44
C ARG A 269 20.37 -23.99 44.85
N ASP A 270 19.08 -24.09 45.14
CA ASP A 270 18.64 -24.56 46.45
C ASP A 270 18.88 -26.07 46.52
N GLU A 271 20.04 -26.43 47.07
CA GLU A 271 20.29 -27.72 47.72
C GLU A 271 19.34 -27.84 48.92
N SER A 272 18.03 -27.89 48.68
CA SER A 272 17.09 -28.23 49.73
C SER A 272 17.46 -29.62 50.21
N SER A 273 17.77 -29.72 51.50
CA SER A 273 18.28 -30.86 52.26
C SER A 273 17.34 -32.07 52.34
N ASP A 274 16.55 -32.31 51.30
CA ASP A 274 15.58 -33.40 51.18
C ASP A 274 15.91 -34.19 49.90
N GLU A 275 16.84 -35.13 50.03
CA GLU A 275 17.39 -35.99 48.96
C GLU A 275 16.33 -36.81 48.20
N LEU A 276 15.08 -36.83 48.68
CA LEU A 276 13.94 -37.55 48.08
C LEU A 276 13.17 -36.73 47.03
N LEU A 277 13.40 -35.41 46.93
CA LEU A 277 12.77 -34.52 45.96
C LEU A 277 13.77 -33.77 45.07
N ALA A 278 15.07 -34.07 45.19
CA ALA A 278 16.11 -33.52 44.34
C ALA A 278 15.87 -33.94 42.88
N ARG A 279 15.23 -33.05 42.11
CA ARG A 279 15.10 -33.18 40.66
C ARG A 279 16.51 -33.12 40.07
N ASP A 280 16.84 -33.99 39.11
CA ASP A 280 18.17 -33.93 38.49
C ASP A 280 18.43 -32.50 37.99
N PRO A 281 19.53 -31.84 38.41
CA PRO A 281 19.82 -30.46 38.02
C PRO A 281 19.87 -30.27 36.50
N GLN A 282 20.23 -31.35 35.77
CA GLN A 282 20.24 -31.38 34.32
C GLN A 282 18.84 -31.31 33.71
N LEU A 283 17.85 -31.99 34.30
CA LEU A 283 16.46 -31.95 33.86
C LEU A 283 15.82 -30.58 34.16
N ASP A 284 16.17 -29.96 35.29
CA ASP A 284 15.63 -28.63 35.63
C ASP A 284 16.15 -27.53 34.70
N VAL A 285 17.40 -27.64 34.25
CA VAL A 285 18.00 -26.72 33.29
C VAL A 285 17.41 -26.90 31.88
N GLN A 286 17.14 -28.15 31.46
CA GLN A 286 16.49 -28.44 30.17
C GLN A 286 15.04 -27.93 30.11
N ASP A 287 14.37 -27.83 31.26
CA ASP A 287 13.00 -27.30 31.35
C ASP A 287 12.92 -25.77 31.18
N LYS A 288 14.04 -25.05 31.24
CA LYS A 288 14.10 -23.58 31.12
C LYS A 288 13.80 -23.11 29.69
N MET A 289 13.14 -21.96 29.57
CA MET A 289 12.73 -21.34 28.30
C MET A 289 13.91 -21.09 27.37
N PHE A 290 15.04 -20.64 27.92
CA PHE A 290 16.27 -20.42 27.15
C PHE A 290 16.76 -21.71 26.47
N TYR A 291 16.78 -22.84 27.21
CA TYR A 291 17.25 -24.11 26.67
C TYR A 291 16.27 -24.68 25.65
N LYS A 292 14.96 -24.60 25.92
CA LYS A 292 13.91 -24.98 24.96
C LYS A 292 14.01 -24.19 23.67
N LEU A 293 14.24 -22.89 23.74
CA LEU A 293 14.45 -22.04 22.56
C LEU A 293 15.72 -22.44 21.81
N LEU A 294 16.81 -22.72 22.52
CA LEU A 294 18.09 -23.10 21.91
C LEU A 294 18.01 -24.47 21.23
N GLU A 295 17.35 -25.45 21.86
CA GLU A 295 17.05 -26.75 21.25
C GLU A 295 16.13 -26.58 20.03
N LEU A 296 15.09 -25.76 20.14
CA LEU A 296 14.18 -25.48 19.03
C LEU A 296 14.92 -24.87 17.84
N LEU A 297 15.82 -23.92 18.08
CA LEU A 297 16.66 -23.33 17.03
C LEU A 297 17.65 -24.33 16.43
N ASN A 298 18.16 -25.28 17.21
CA ASN A 298 19.09 -26.30 16.72
C ASN A 298 18.37 -27.39 15.91
N VAL A 299 17.11 -27.71 16.26
CA VAL A 299 16.29 -28.71 15.57
C VAL A 299 15.62 -28.13 14.31
N MET A 300 15.18 -26.86 14.37
CA MET A 300 14.48 -26.18 13.27
C MET A 300 15.36 -25.23 12.46
N GLY A 301 16.62 -25.03 12.85
CA GLY A 301 17.59 -24.23 12.11
C GLY A 301 18.24 -25.04 10.99
N ASN A 302 17.51 -25.23 9.89
CA ASN A 302 18.02 -25.61 8.57
C ASN A 302 17.33 -24.78 7.51
#